data_AF-A0A1H1LKU1-F1
#
_entry.id   AF-A0A1H1LKU1-F1
#
_cell.length_a   1.000
_cell.length_b   1.000
_cell.length_c   1.000
_cell.angle_alpha   90.00
_cell.angle_beta   90.00
_cell.angle_gamma   90.00
#
_symmetry.space_group_name_H-M   'P 1'
#
loop_
_entity.id
_entity.type
_entity.pdbx_description
1 polymer ?
#
loop_
_entity_poly.entity_id
_entity_poly.type
_entity_poly.pdbx_seq_one_letter_code
_entity_poly.pdbx_strand_id
1 'polypeptide(L)'
;MKKFRLPRKIKKKLSGLWLYPKDEKGNSLMAHPKTSQEDYTAVKQGLVHNILDRKNSRKRSIEFHQKIDVEISISDELLKKYVDDYFREDVRIASYQTLINAKNNLHTIKYYFNFINAYQLNKKDGSYSNIPALAVEQAQKLLKKKYIRKNNK
;
A
#
# COMPACT_ATOMS: atom_id res chain seq x y z
N MET A 1 -13.71 -31.15 -30.40
CA MET A 1 -13.57 -29.69 -30.18
C MET A 1 -12.10 -29.27 -30.37
N LYS A 2 -11.83 -28.21 -31.15
CA LYS A 2 -10.47 -27.69 -31.33
C LYS A 2 -9.94 -27.16 -30.00
N LYS A 3 -8.79 -27.66 -29.54
CA LYS A 3 -8.13 -27.17 -28.32
C LYS A 3 -7.71 -25.72 -28.55
N PHE A 4 -8.16 -24.80 -27.68
CA PHE A 4 -7.74 -23.40 -27.71
C PHE A 4 -6.21 -23.31 -27.59
N ARG A 5 -5.56 -22.70 -28.59
CA ARG A 5 -4.11 -22.59 -28.69
C ARG A 5 -3.71 -21.18 -29.07
N LEU A 6 -3.07 -20.49 -28.12
CA LEU A 6 -2.45 -19.19 -28.37
C LEU A 6 -1.00 -19.32 -28.84
N PRO A 7 -0.54 -18.44 -29.76
CA PRO A 7 0.87 -18.29 -30.11
C PRO A 7 1.76 -18.01 -28.89
N ARG A 8 2.99 -18.54 -28.91
CA ARG A 8 3.98 -18.41 -27.80
C ARG A 8 4.20 -16.96 -27.36
N LYS A 9 4.30 -16.02 -28.32
CA LYS A 9 4.48 -14.58 -28.03
C LYS A 9 3.32 -14.00 -27.21
N ILE A 10 2.08 -14.41 -27.49
CA ILE A 10 0.88 -13.96 -26.76
C ILE A 10 0.86 -14.59 -25.37
N LYS A 11 1.13 -15.89 -25.26
CA LYS A 11 1.21 -16.58 -23.95
C LYS A 11 2.25 -15.96 -23.02
N LYS A 12 3.39 -15.51 -23.56
CA LYS A 12 4.41 -14.79 -22.78
C LYS A 12 3.92 -13.43 -22.27
N LYS A 13 3.17 -12.67 -23.09
CA LYS A 13 2.58 -11.39 -22.65
C LYS A 13 1.53 -11.56 -21.55
N LEU A 14 0.80 -12.67 -21.54
CA LEU A 14 -0.21 -13.02 -20.55
C LEU A 14 0.37 -13.68 -19.28
N SER A 15 1.68 -13.56 -19.04
CA SER A 15 2.29 -14.06 -17.81
C SER A 15 1.83 -13.26 -16.60
N GLY A 16 1.37 -13.95 -15.56
CA GLY A 16 0.93 -13.33 -14.31
C GLY A 16 -0.22 -14.12 -13.70
N LEU A 17 -0.79 -13.55 -12.64
CA LEU A 17 -2.01 -14.03 -12.01
C LEU A 17 -3.14 -13.09 -12.43
N TRP A 18 -4.14 -13.64 -13.11
CA TRP A 18 -5.29 -12.91 -13.61
C TRP A 18 -6.50 -13.22 -12.74
N LEU A 19 -7.19 -12.18 -12.29
CA LEU A 19 -8.36 -12.30 -11.43
C LEU A 19 -9.52 -11.52 -12.03
N TYR A 20 -10.72 -12.09 -11.91
CA TYR A 20 -11.96 -11.36 -12.09
C TYR A 20 -12.17 -10.38 -10.92
N PRO A 21 -13.01 -9.34 -11.09
CA PRO A 21 -13.39 -8.46 -10.00
C PRO A 21 -13.93 -9.27 -8.83
N LYS A 22 -13.86 -8.67 -7.64
CA LYS A 22 -14.38 -9.30 -6.42
C LYS A 22 -15.91 -9.39 -6.50
N ASP A 23 -16.44 -10.53 -6.08
CA ASP A 23 -17.86 -10.71 -5.83
C ASP A 23 -18.29 -9.92 -4.58
N GLU A 24 -19.59 -9.84 -4.31
CA GLU A 24 -20.18 -9.16 -3.15
C GLU A 24 -19.60 -9.64 -1.81
N LYS A 25 -19.12 -10.89 -1.76
CA LYS A 25 -18.48 -11.51 -0.59
C LYS A 25 -16.96 -11.27 -0.51
N GLY A 26 -16.39 -10.49 -1.43
CA GLY A 26 -14.97 -10.16 -1.48
C GLY A 26 -14.06 -11.23 -2.11
N ASN A 27 -14.61 -12.36 -2.55
CA ASN A 27 -13.87 -13.42 -3.25
C ASN A 27 -13.65 -13.06 -4.71
N SER A 28 -12.52 -13.46 -5.30
CA SER A 28 -12.22 -13.27 -6.72
C SER A 28 -11.94 -14.60 -7.40
N LEU A 29 -12.54 -14.81 -8.57
CA LEU A 29 -12.27 -15.99 -9.39
C LEU A 29 -10.95 -15.81 -10.16
N MET A 30 -10.14 -16.87 -10.19
CA MET A 30 -8.90 -16.89 -10.98
C MET A 30 -9.18 -17.20 -12.45
N ALA A 31 -8.63 -16.37 -13.34
CA ALA A 31 -8.73 -16.53 -14.78
C ALA A 31 -7.49 -17.21 -15.37
N HIS A 32 -7.71 -18.09 -16.35
CA HIS A 32 -6.66 -18.82 -17.06
C HIS A 32 -6.65 -18.49 -18.57
N PRO A 33 -6.31 -17.26 -18.96
CA PRO A 33 -6.38 -16.77 -20.36
C PRO A 33 -5.41 -17.46 -21.32
N LYS A 34 -4.52 -18.34 -20.84
CA LYS A 34 -3.59 -19.13 -21.69
C LYS A 34 -4.22 -20.42 -22.20
N THR A 35 -5.26 -20.90 -21.51
CA THR A 35 -5.88 -22.22 -21.69
C THR A 35 -7.36 -22.13 -21.98
N SER A 36 -8.05 -21.07 -21.51
CA SER A 36 -9.46 -20.81 -21.83
C SER A 36 -9.61 -19.65 -22.82
N GLN A 37 -10.48 -19.85 -23.82
CA GLN A 37 -10.85 -18.82 -24.79
C GLN A 37 -11.68 -17.71 -24.14
N GLU A 38 -12.57 -18.07 -23.20
CA GLU A 38 -13.45 -17.14 -22.48
C GLU A 38 -12.63 -16.17 -21.62
N ASP A 39 -11.67 -16.69 -20.86
CA ASP A 39 -10.75 -15.87 -20.07
C ASP A 39 -9.89 -14.99 -20.96
N TYR A 40 -9.47 -15.48 -22.13
CA TYR A 40 -8.71 -14.67 -23.07
C TYR A 40 -9.56 -13.52 -23.65
N THR A 41 -10.84 -13.75 -23.92
CA THR A 41 -11.76 -12.68 -24.32
C THR A 41 -12.01 -11.69 -23.18
N ALA A 42 -12.17 -12.18 -21.94
CA ALA A 42 -12.32 -11.34 -20.76
C ALA A 42 -11.09 -10.44 -20.55
N VAL A 43 -9.87 -10.95 -20.78
CA VAL A 43 -8.64 -10.13 -20.75
C VAL A 43 -8.69 -9.04 -21.81
N LYS A 44 -9.11 -9.36 -23.04
CA LYS A 44 -9.21 -8.37 -24.13
C LYS A 44 -10.26 -7.30 -23.86
N GLN A 45 -11.35 -7.67 -23.19
CA GLN A 45 -12.44 -6.76 -22.79
C GLN A 45 -12.09 -5.93 -21.54
N GLY A 46 -10.97 -6.23 -20.86
CA GLY A 46 -10.57 -5.52 -19.63
C GLY A 46 -11.33 -5.94 -18.37
N LEU A 47 -12.05 -7.07 -18.42
CA LEU A 47 -12.85 -7.57 -17.29
C LEU A 47 -12.02 -8.25 -16.20
N VAL A 48 -10.78 -8.64 -16.52
CA VAL A 48 -9.85 -9.28 -15.58
C VAL A 48 -8.59 -8.46 -15.44
N HIS A 49 -8.04 -8.42 -14.22
CA HIS A 49 -6.82 -7.68 -13.93
C HIS A 49 -5.67 -8.62 -13.58
N ASN A 50 -4.46 -8.24 -14.00
CA ASN A 50 -3.24 -8.95 -13.61
C ASN A 50 -2.67 -8.35 -12.32
N ILE A 51 -2.67 -9.11 -11.23
CA ILE A 51 -2.12 -8.66 -9.94
C ILE A 51 -0.60 -8.65 -9.91
N LEU A 52 0.06 -9.39 -10.81
CA LEU A 52 1.51 -9.45 -10.92
C LEU A 52 2.04 -8.57 -12.07
N ASP A 53 1.24 -7.61 -12.55
CA ASP A 53 1.67 -6.74 -13.65
C ASP A 53 2.82 -5.82 -13.22
N ARG A 54 4.03 -6.23 -13.59
CA ARG A 54 5.25 -5.46 -13.35
C ARG A 54 5.31 -4.16 -14.15
N LYS A 55 4.62 -4.06 -15.29
CA LYS A 55 4.72 -2.88 -16.16
C LYS A 55 4.14 -1.63 -15.50
N ASN A 56 3.00 -1.78 -14.84
CA ASN A 56 2.34 -0.68 -14.14
C ASN A 56 2.75 -0.54 -12.68
N SER A 57 3.49 -1.51 -12.12
CA SER A 57 3.94 -1.49 -10.73
C SER A 57 4.73 -0.22 -10.39
N ARG A 58 5.60 0.25 -11.29
CA ARG A 58 6.37 1.48 -11.06
C ARG A 58 5.46 2.71 -10.98
N LYS A 59 4.52 2.83 -11.92
CA LYS A 59 3.56 3.95 -11.96
C LYS A 59 2.69 3.97 -10.70
N ARG A 60 2.14 2.82 -10.30
CA ARG A 60 1.35 2.67 -9.06
C ARG A 60 2.17 3.02 -7.81
N SER A 61 3.44 2.62 -7.77
CA SER A 61 4.34 2.97 -6.67
C SER A 61 4.54 4.49 -6.58
N ILE A 62 4.79 5.16 -7.71
CA ILE A 62 4.93 6.61 -7.76
C ILE A 62 3.63 7.30 -7.29
N GLU A 63 2.47 6.90 -7.83
CA GLU A 63 1.16 7.44 -7.44
C GLU A 63 0.86 7.22 -5.95
N PHE A 64 1.26 6.07 -5.40
CA PHE A 64 1.12 5.77 -3.97
C PHE A 64 1.96 6.72 -3.12
N HIS A 65 3.24 6.88 -3.46
CA HIS A 65 4.15 7.78 -2.73
C HIS A 65 3.73 9.24 -2.84
N GLN A 66 3.21 9.67 -4.00
CA GLN A 66 2.67 11.02 -4.18
C GLN A 66 1.51 11.33 -3.22
N LYS A 67 0.70 10.32 -2.84
CA LYS A 67 -0.40 10.50 -1.89
C LYS A 67 0.05 10.44 -0.44
N ILE A 68 1.00 9.57 -0.13
CA ILE A 68 1.41 9.27 1.26
C ILE A 68 2.49 10.19 1.77
N ASP A 69 3.43 10.61 0.92
CA ASP A 69 4.59 11.40 1.32
C ASP A 69 4.30 12.92 1.33
N VAL A 70 3.03 13.33 1.26
CA VAL A 70 2.63 14.75 1.33
C VAL A 70 2.90 15.31 2.72
N GLU A 71 3.56 16.45 2.81
CA GLU A 71 3.86 17.08 4.10
C GLU A 71 2.60 17.77 4.66
N ILE A 72 1.94 17.12 5.61
CA ILE A 72 0.77 17.66 6.32
C ILE A 72 1.08 17.72 7.81
N SER A 73 1.03 18.92 8.38
CA SER A 73 1.12 19.13 9.82
C SER A 73 -0.26 19.41 10.41
N ILE A 74 -0.50 18.86 11.59
CA ILE A 74 -1.74 19.05 12.36
C ILE A 74 -1.40 19.43 13.81
N SER A 75 -2.39 19.97 14.52
CA SER A 75 -2.25 20.22 15.96
C SER A 75 -2.09 18.92 16.75
N ASP A 76 -1.40 18.99 17.89
CA ASP A 76 -1.12 17.83 18.73
C ASP A 76 -2.41 17.23 19.31
N GLU A 77 -3.42 18.06 19.58
CA GLU A 77 -4.76 17.62 19.99
C GLU A 77 -5.45 16.77 18.91
N LEU A 78 -5.34 17.19 17.65
CA LEU A 78 -5.91 16.47 16.52
C LEU A 78 -5.16 15.15 16.29
N LEU A 79 -3.82 15.17 16.43
CA LEU A 79 -3.00 13.97 16.35
C LEU A 79 -3.40 12.94 17.40
N LYS A 80 -3.64 13.39 18.65
CA LYS A 80 -4.11 12.52 19.72
C LYS A 80 -5.44 11.87 19.37
N LYS A 81 -6.40 12.64 18.84
CA LYS A 81 -7.68 12.08 18.36
C LYS A 81 -7.49 11.01 17.28
N TYR A 82 -6.57 11.22 16.34
CA TYR A 82 -6.31 10.23 15.28
C TYR A 82 -5.69 8.95 15.83
N VAL A 83 -4.78 9.07 16.79
CA VAL A 83 -4.18 7.92 17.48
C VAL A 83 -5.24 7.16 18.28
N ASP A 84 -6.08 7.87 19.02
CA ASP A 84 -7.12 7.26 19.86
C ASP A 84 -8.17 6.54 19.00
N ASP A 85 -8.55 7.11 17.85
CA ASP A 85 -9.52 6.51 16.92
C ASP A 85 -8.96 5.25 16.22
N TYR A 86 -7.67 5.23 15.88
CA TYR A 86 -7.09 4.14 15.10
C TYR A 86 -6.52 3.00 15.96
N PHE A 87 -5.89 3.32 17.08
CA PHE A 87 -5.17 2.35 17.90
C PHE A 87 -5.99 1.85 19.10
N ARG A 88 -5.71 0.61 19.50
CA ARG A 88 -6.19 0.04 20.76
C ARG A 88 -5.59 0.76 21.97
N GLU A 89 -6.34 0.80 23.07
CA GLU A 89 -6.01 1.56 24.28
C GLU A 89 -4.62 1.30 24.85
N ASP A 90 -4.18 0.05 24.80
CA ASP A 90 -2.89 -0.43 25.28
C ASP A 90 -1.68 0.18 24.54
N VAL A 91 -1.86 0.57 23.27
CA VAL A 91 -0.77 1.09 22.43
C VAL A 91 -0.90 2.58 22.10
N ARG A 92 -2.02 3.24 22.44
CA ARG A 92 -2.26 4.67 22.14
C ARG A 92 -1.16 5.59 22.66
N ILE A 93 -0.81 5.46 23.94
CA ILE A 93 0.17 6.35 24.59
C ILE A 93 1.53 6.21 23.91
N ALA A 94 2.00 4.98 23.70
CA ALA A 94 3.28 4.71 23.06
C ALA A 94 3.32 5.19 21.61
N SER A 95 2.26 4.96 20.83
CA SER A 95 2.12 5.43 19.46
C SER A 95 2.13 6.96 19.37
N TYR A 96 1.36 7.63 20.23
CA TYR A 96 1.30 9.09 20.28
C TYR A 96 2.66 9.70 20.59
N GLN A 97 3.34 9.23 21.63
CA GLN A 97 4.68 9.68 21.98
C GLN A 97 5.68 9.44 20.85
N THR A 98 5.61 8.28 20.19
CA THR A 98 6.45 7.97 19.03
C THR A 98 6.24 8.97 17.90
N LEU A 99 4.99 9.35 17.61
CA LEU A 99 4.67 10.32 16.55
C LEU A 99 5.11 11.74 16.91
N ILE A 100 4.98 12.16 18.16
CA ILE A 100 5.49 13.47 18.63
C ILE A 100 7.02 13.52 18.51
N ASN A 101 7.72 12.47 18.92
CA ASN A 101 9.16 12.37 18.75
C ASN A 101 9.55 12.34 17.26
N ALA A 102 8.75 11.67 16.43
CA ALA A 102 8.97 11.60 15.00
C ALA A 102 8.81 12.97 14.33
N LYS A 103 7.80 13.74 14.73
CA LYS A 103 7.53 15.13 14.29
C LYS A 103 8.73 16.05 14.55
N ASN A 104 9.43 15.86 15.67
CA ASN A 104 10.55 16.69 16.09
C ASN A 104 11.92 16.26 15.52
N ASN A 105 11.98 15.20 14.71
CA ASN A 105 13.24 14.68 14.17
C ASN A 105 13.19 14.57 12.64
N LEU A 106 14.13 15.26 11.98
CA LEU A 106 14.22 15.36 10.52
C LEU A 106 14.26 14.00 9.80
N HIS A 107 14.86 12.98 10.42
CA HIS A 107 14.98 11.66 9.80
C HIS A 107 13.71 10.81 9.92
N THR A 108 12.80 11.19 10.80
CA THR A 108 11.59 10.41 11.11
C THR A 108 10.29 11.17 10.82
N ILE A 109 10.38 12.48 10.52
CA ILE A 109 9.23 13.33 10.24
C ILE A 109 8.37 12.80 9.08
N LYS A 110 8.99 12.13 8.10
CA LYS A 110 8.28 11.44 7.02
C LYS A 110 7.24 10.45 7.56
N TYR A 111 7.56 9.69 8.60
CA TYR A 111 6.63 8.70 9.16
C TYR A 111 5.47 9.35 9.91
N TYR A 112 5.69 10.54 10.49
CA TYR A 112 4.59 11.34 11.03
C TYR A 112 3.62 11.76 9.92
N PHE A 113 4.12 12.26 8.78
CA PHE A 113 3.27 12.60 7.62
C PHE A 113 2.55 11.37 7.07
N ASN A 114 3.26 10.25 6.92
CA ASN A 114 2.68 9.00 6.43
C ASN A 114 1.54 8.50 7.32
N PHE A 115 1.65 8.65 8.65
CA PHE A 115 0.58 8.30 9.57
C PHE A 115 -0.69 9.13 9.31
N ILE A 116 -0.54 10.46 9.24
CA ILE A 116 -1.66 11.40 9.05
C ILE A 116 -2.36 11.13 7.72
N ASN A 117 -1.59 11.07 6.64
CA ASN A 117 -2.12 10.89 5.30
C ASN A 117 -2.81 9.52 5.17
N ALA A 118 -2.19 8.47 5.70
CA ALA A 118 -2.78 7.14 5.67
C ALA A 118 -4.08 7.06 6.48
N TYR A 119 -4.14 7.70 7.65
CA TYR A 119 -5.36 7.76 8.44
C TYR A 119 -6.50 8.45 7.68
N GLN A 120 -6.23 9.60 7.06
CA GLN A 120 -7.22 10.33 6.27
C GLN A 120 -7.67 9.56 5.02
N LEU A 121 -6.74 8.92 4.31
CA LEU A 121 -7.05 8.11 3.13
C LEU A 121 -7.82 6.84 3.52
N ASN A 122 -7.53 6.26 4.68
CA ASN A 122 -8.24 5.09 5.17
C ASN A 122 -9.71 5.41 5.51
N LYS A 123 -9.99 6.61 6.04
CA LYS A 123 -11.38 7.05 6.26
C LYS A 123 -12.20 7.23 4.99
N LYS A 124 -11.56 7.46 3.84
CA LYS A 124 -12.24 7.59 2.54
C LYS A 124 -12.51 6.22 1.91
N ASP A 125 -11.45 5.43 1.70
CA ASP A 125 -11.51 4.27 0.81
C ASP A 125 -11.12 2.93 1.48
N GLY A 126 -10.80 2.93 2.79
CA GLY A 126 -10.40 1.74 3.55
C GLY A 126 -9.09 1.05 3.12
N SER A 127 -8.47 1.52 2.04
CA SER A 127 -7.35 0.85 1.35
C SER A 127 -5.98 1.06 2.02
N TYR A 128 -5.93 1.87 3.08
CA TYR A 128 -4.70 2.30 3.74
C TYR A 128 -4.63 1.84 5.20
N SER A 129 -5.49 0.91 5.60
CA SER A 129 -5.71 0.51 7.00
C SER A 129 -4.46 0.06 7.75
N ASN A 130 -3.46 -0.54 7.10
CA ASN A 130 -2.25 -1.04 7.78
C ASN A 130 -1.11 -0.01 7.86
N ILE A 131 -1.17 1.05 7.04
CA ILE A 131 -0.06 1.99 6.89
C ILE A 131 0.17 2.84 8.14
N PRO A 132 -0.86 3.30 8.91
CA PRO A 132 -0.62 4.06 10.13
C PRO A 132 0.19 3.27 11.16
N ALA A 133 -0.13 1.98 11.37
CA ALA A 133 0.66 1.11 12.24
C ALA A 133 2.11 0.95 11.76
N LEU A 134 2.31 0.71 10.45
CA LEU A 134 3.65 0.60 9.85
C LEU A 134 4.47 1.88 10.00
N ALA A 135 3.84 3.05 9.87
CA ALA A 135 4.49 4.33 10.03
C ALA A 135 5.03 4.50 11.47
N VAL A 136 4.23 4.17 12.48
CA VAL A 136 4.66 4.20 13.89
C VAL A 136 5.80 3.23 14.15
N GLU A 137 5.71 1.98 13.65
CA GLU A 137 6.75 0.98 13.85
C GLU A 137 8.09 1.41 13.23
N GLN A 138 8.06 1.96 12.01
CA GLN A 138 9.24 2.48 11.33
C GLN A 138 9.84 3.67 12.06
N ALA A 139 9.01 4.62 12.51
CA ALA A 139 9.45 5.74 13.33
C ALA A 139 10.14 5.25 14.61
N GLN A 140 9.53 4.30 15.33
CA GLN A 140 10.08 3.73 16.55
C GLN A 140 11.43 3.05 16.29
N LYS A 141 11.56 2.27 15.20
CA LYS A 141 12.82 1.62 14.82
C LYS A 141 13.94 2.63 14.56
N LEU A 142 13.63 3.75 13.90
CA LEU A 142 14.62 4.77 13.59
C LEU A 142 14.98 5.63 14.81
N LEU A 143 14.02 5.94 15.67
CA LEU A 143 14.27 6.66 16.93
C LEU A 143 15.13 5.82 17.90
N LYS A 144 14.99 4.49 17.90
CA LYS A 144 15.81 3.58 18.73
C LYS A 144 17.24 3.39 18.20
N LYS A 145 17.47 3.56 16.89
CA LYS A 145 18.82 3.43 16.32
C LYS A 145 19.65 4.66 16.70
N LYS A 146 20.69 4.47 17.51
CA LYS A 146 21.75 5.49 17.67
C LYS A 146 22.32 5.79 16.28
N TYR A 147 22.18 7.03 15.83
CA TYR A 147 22.71 7.47 14.54
C TYR A 147 24.25 7.45 14.60
N ILE A 148 24.88 6.43 14.00
CA ILE A 148 26.31 6.42 13.76
C ILE A 148 26.53 7.16 12.43
N ARG A 149 26.93 8.42 12.50
CA ARG A 149 27.33 9.19 11.31
C ARG A 149 28.56 8.50 10.72
N LYS A 150 28.38 7.77 9.60
CA LYS A 150 29.53 7.29 8.82
C LYS A 150 30.22 8.52 8.23
N ASN A 151 31.28 8.96 8.89
CA ASN A 151 32.22 9.90 8.30
C ASN A 151 32.91 9.15 7.16
N ASN A 152 32.51 9.42 5.93
CA ASN A 152 33.28 9.02 4.77
C ASN A 152 34.56 9.87 4.79
N LYS A 153 35.69 9.25 5.12
CA LYS A 153 37.04 9.76 4.83
C LYS A 153 37.40 9.40 3.39
#